data_AF-A0A382X169-F1
#
_entry.id   AF-A0A382X169-F1
#
_cell.length_a   1.000
_cell.length_b   1.000
_cell.length_c   1.000
_cell.angle_alpha   90.00
_cell.angle_beta   90.00
_cell.angle_gamma   90.00
#
_symmetry.space_group_name_H-M   'P 1'
#
loop_
_entity.id
_entity.type
_entity.pdbx_description
1 polymer ?
#
loop_
_entity_poly.entity_id
_entity_poly.type
_entity_poly.pdbx_seq_one_letter_code
_entity_poly.pdbx_strand_id
1 'polypeptide(L)'
;MLKSFFLNRKWRLWSWGGLFIIFVSLFLQVQMTVAINSWYGKFYDLLQKAADYVDKPQEGINLFFSQLVSVNYILNGFEGDPSFVVIAFPYIALAIFTGWFTRIYGLRWREAITFSYIPQWQAVEHEIEGASQRIQEDCNRWARIVESLGLQAIRAMMTLIAFIPILWGLSDKVDLPILRDIKGSLVWFSLVVSLGGIIISWFVGIKLPGLEYKNQRVEAAFRKDLVLGEDDKVNYGQTETLLELFTGIRFNYHRLYLHCGYF
;
A
#
# COMPACT_ATOMS: atom_id res chain seq x y z
N MET A 1 -12.30 -0.88 20.50
CA MET A 1 -11.23 -0.29 19.67
C MET A 1 -11.70 0.90 18.81
N LEU A 2 -12.58 0.72 17.81
CA LEU A 2 -13.07 1.84 16.98
C LEU A 2 -13.81 2.92 17.78
N LYS A 3 -14.68 2.49 18.72
CA LYS A 3 -15.45 3.41 19.57
C LYS A 3 -14.56 4.31 20.43
N SER A 4 -13.44 3.78 20.92
CA SER A 4 -12.50 4.50 21.80
C SER A 4 -11.88 5.74 21.14
N PHE A 5 -11.77 5.74 19.82
CA PHE A 5 -11.20 6.84 19.05
C PHE A 5 -12.30 7.72 18.43
N PHE A 6 -13.20 7.14 17.63
CA PHE A 6 -14.20 7.91 16.88
C PHE A 6 -15.36 8.48 17.70
N LEU A 7 -15.77 7.81 18.79
CA LEU A 7 -16.91 8.22 19.61
C LEU A 7 -16.50 8.98 20.88
N ASN A 8 -15.20 9.02 21.23
CA ASN A 8 -14.74 9.73 22.42
C ASN A 8 -14.61 11.24 22.14
N ARG A 9 -15.25 12.07 23.00
CA ARG A 9 -15.27 13.54 22.85
C ARG A 9 -13.87 14.16 22.87
N LYS A 10 -12.92 13.58 23.61
CA LYS A 10 -11.51 14.01 23.65
C LYS A 10 -10.81 13.83 22.29
N TRP A 11 -11.10 12.74 21.59
CA TRP A 11 -10.42 12.33 20.36
C TRP A 11 -11.19 12.70 19.08
N ARG A 12 -12.41 13.23 19.19
CA ARG A 12 -13.30 13.49 18.05
C ARG A 12 -12.66 14.41 16.99
N LEU A 13 -11.99 15.48 17.40
CA LEU A 13 -11.30 16.41 16.50
C LEU A 13 -10.15 15.71 15.75
N TRP A 14 -9.33 14.94 16.47
CA TRP A 14 -8.25 14.18 15.86
C TRP A 14 -8.76 13.08 14.94
N SER A 15 -9.82 12.37 15.36
CA SER A 15 -10.36 11.23 14.61
C SER A 15 -10.98 11.67 13.29
N TRP A 16 -11.92 12.60 13.33
CA TRP A 16 -12.65 13.05 12.14
C TRP A 16 -11.88 14.10 11.35
N GLY A 17 -11.25 15.07 12.03
CA GLY A 17 -10.43 16.08 11.38
C GLY A 17 -9.18 15.47 10.75
N GLY A 18 -8.51 14.55 11.45
CA GLY A 18 -7.36 13.83 10.89
C GLY A 18 -7.75 12.94 9.71
N LEU A 19 -8.88 12.21 9.80
CA LEU A 19 -9.39 11.42 8.68
C LEU A 19 -9.73 12.31 7.48
N PHE A 20 -10.33 13.48 7.71
CA PHE A 20 -10.62 14.45 6.65
C PHE A 20 -9.35 14.97 5.99
N ILE A 21 -8.32 15.35 6.76
CA ILE A 21 -7.02 15.78 6.23
C ILE A 21 -6.38 14.68 5.37
N ILE A 22 -6.40 13.44 5.85
CA ILE A 22 -5.90 12.28 5.11
C ILE A 22 -6.68 12.11 3.80
N PHE A 23 -8.02 12.14 3.88
CA PHE A 23 -8.89 11.99 2.73
C PHE A 23 -8.62 13.06 1.66
N VAL A 24 -8.56 14.34 2.06
CA VAL A 24 -8.25 15.45 1.15
C VAL A 24 -6.85 15.28 0.55
N SER A 25 -5.86 14.87 1.35
CA SER A 25 -4.50 14.66 0.85
C SER A 25 -4.44 13.50 -0.16
N LEU A 26 -5.14 12.40 0.09
CA LEU A 26 -5.26 11.28 -0.86
C LEU A 26 -5.97 11.70 -2.15
N PHE A 27 -7.05 12.46 -2.02
CA PHE A 27 -7.80 12.99 -3.17
C PHE A 27 -6.90 13.87 -4.05
N LEU A 28 -6.18 14.81 -3.45
CA LEU A 28 -5.24 15.68 -4.17
C LEU A 28 -4.13 14.87 -4.85
N GLN A 29 -3.58 13.85 -4.19
CA GLN A 29 -2.59 12.96 -4.80
C GLN A 29 -3.14 12.21 -6.02
N VAL A 30 -4.39 11.76 -5.97
CA VAL A 30 -5.04 11.08 -7.10
C VAL A 30 -5.22 12.06 -8.26
N GLN A 31 -5.66 13.29 -7.99
CA GLN A 31 -5.78 14.33 -9.03
C GLN A 31 -4.43 14.67 -9.67
N MET A 32 -3.36 14.77 -8.88
CA MET A 32 -2.01 14.95 -9.41
C MET A 32 -1.56 13.73 -10.24
N THR A 33 -1.94 12.51 -9.86
CA THR A 33 -1.65 11.31 -10.65
C THR A 33 -2.37 11.34 -12.00
N VAL A 34 -3.62 11.81 -12.04
CA VAL A 34 -4.36 12.06 -13.28
C VAL A 34 -3.69 13.13 -14.13
N ALA A 35 -3.25 14.23 -13.52
CA ALA A 35 -2.52 15.30 -14.22
C ALA A 35 -1.20 14.78 -14.82
N ILE A 36 -0.44 13.96 -14.07
CA ILE A 36 0.76 13.27 -14.57
C ILE A 36 0.41 12.36 -15.75
N ASN A 37 -0.70 11.63 -15.70
CA ASN A 37 -1.12 10.75 -16.79
C ASN A 37 -1.47 11.55 -18.06
N SER A 38 -2.19 12.67 -17.93
CA SER A 38 -2.45 13.58 -19.04
C SER A 38 -1.16 14.20 -19.59
N TRP A 39 -0.22 14.56 -18.71
CA TRP A 39 1.09 15.09 -19.09
C TRP A 39 1.89 14.05 -19.88
N TYR A 40 1.89 12.77 -19.46
CA TYR A 40 2.53 11.69 -20.20
C TYR A 40 2.02 11.59 -21.63
N GLY A 41 0.70 11.64 -21.83
CA GLY A 41 0.11 11.62 -23.18
C GLY A 41 0.68 12.73 -24.07
N LYS A 42 0.66 13.98 -23.58
CA LYS A 42 1.17 15.15 -24.33
C LYS A 42 2.67 15.06 -24.59
N PHE A 43 3.44 14.60 -23.60
CA PHE A 43 4.88 14.46 -23.70
C PHE A 43 5.27 13.41 -24.75
N TYR A 44 4.64 12.23 -24.73
CA TYR A 44 4.91 11.20 -25.74
C TYR A 44 4.39 11.57 -27.12
N ASP A 45 3.26 12.27 -27.23
CA ASP A 45 2.79 12.83 -28.50
C ASP A 45 3.81 13.81 -29.10
N LEU A 46 4.44 14.64 -28.27
CA LEU A 46 5.50 15.55 -28.69
C LEU A 46 6.75 14.79 -29.18
N LEU A 47 7.14 13.71 -28.50
CA LEU A 47 8.23 12.85 -28.97
C LEU A 47 7.88 12.14 -30.28
N GLN A 48 6.63 11.70 -30.45
CA GLN A 48 6.18 11.04 -31.67
C GLN A 48 6.20 12.01 -32.86
N LYS A 49 5.86 13.28 -32.64
CA LYS A 49 5.87 14.35 -33.66
C LYS A 49 7.21 15.08 -33.77
N ALA A 50 8.28 14.55 -33.18
CA ALA A 50 9.59 15.20 -33.21
C ALA A 50 10.12 15.43 -34.65
N ALA A 51 9.74 14.57 -35.60
CA ALA A 51 10.09 14.71 -37.02
C ALA A 51 9.52 16.00 -37.65
N ASP A 52 8.39 16.52 -37.15
CA ASP A 52 7.77 17.75 -37.65
C ASP A 52 8.61 19.01 -37.32
N TYR A 53 9.58 18.89 -36.42
CA TYR A 53 10.45 19.98 -35.97
C TYR A 53 11.86 19.93 -36.55
N VAL A 54 12.12 19.08 -37.56
CA VAL A 54 13.45 18.96 -38.20
C VAL A 54 13.91 20.29 -38.81
N ASP A 55 12.99 21.03 -39.43
CA ASP A 55 13.29 22.33 -40.05
C ASP A 55 13.45 23.47 -39.00
N LYS A 56 13.00 23.25 -37.76
CA LYS A 56 13.02 24.23 -36.65
C LYS A 56 13.39 23.55 -35.32
N PRO A 57 14.62 23.04 -35.18
CA PRO A 57 15.00 22.22 -34.03
C PRO A 57 14.89 22.97 -32.70
N GLN A 58 15.15 24.28 -32.69
CA GLN A 58 15.06 25.10 -31.48
C GLN A 58 13.63 25.19 -30.94
N GLU A 59 12.61 25.20 -31.81
CA GLU A 59 11.21 25.26 -31.40
C GLU A 59 10.79 23.96 -30.70
N GLY A 60 11.15 22.81 -31.27
CA GLY A 60 10.90 21.50 -30.65
C GLY A 60 11.62 21.32 -29.31
N ILE A 61 12.89 21.75 -29.21
CA ILE A 61 13.65 21.71 -27.95
C ILE A 61 13.00 22.59 -26.88
N ASN A 62 12.58 23.80 -27.24
CA ASN A 62 11.92 24.71 -26.30
C ASN A 62 10.59 24.13 -25.79
N LEU A 63 9.79 23.49 -26.67
CA LEU A 63 8.57 22.80 -26.28
C LEU A 63 8.83 21.58 -25.37
N PHE A 64 9.89 20.82 -25.65
CA PHE A 64 10.30 19.70 -24.80
C PHE A 64 10.65 20.16 -23.38
N PHE A 65 11.51 21.19 -23.26
CA PHE A 65 11.88 21.74 -21.96
C PHE A 65 10.71 22.43 -21.26
N SER A 66 9.78 23.04 -22.02
CA SER A 66 8.59 23.66 -21.42
C SER A 66 7.68 22.62 -20.78
N GLN A 67 7.51 21.45 -21.41
CA GLN A 67 6.78 20.32 -20.82
C GLN A 67 7.45 19.78 -19.57
N LEU A 68 8.78 19.82 -19.46
CA LEU A 68 9.49 19.30 -18.29
C LEU A 68 9.57 20.28 -17.12
N VAL A 69 10.03 21.50 -17.36
CA VAL A 69 10.51 22.41 -16.29
C VAL A 69 9.77 23.74 -16.24
N SER A 70 8.88 24.06 -17.19
CA SER A 70 8.23 25.37 -17.22
C SER A 70 7.41 25.65 -15.96
N VAL A 71 7.52 26.88 -15.45
CA VAL A 71 6.71 27.38 -14.32
C VAL A 71 5.57 28.29 -14.79
N ASN A 72 5.34 28.40 -16.10
CA ASN A 72 4.34 29.30 -16.69
C ASN A 72 2.93 29.05 -16.16
N TYR A 73 2.57 27.79 -15.90
CA TYR A 73 1.29 27.44 -15.29
C TYR A 73 1.05 28.17 -13.96
N ILE A 74 2.09 28.29 -13.13
CA ILE A 74 2.00 29.00 -11.84
C ILE A 74 1.98 30.52 -12.07
N LEU A 75 2.86 31.02 -12.94
CA LEU A 75 2.99 32.46 -13.21
C LEU A 75 1.74 33.06 -13.86
N ASN A 76 1.03 32.30 -14.67
CA ASN A 76 -0.20 32.71 -15.34
C ASN A 76 -1.46 32.51 -14.48
N GLY A 77 -1.32 32.19 -13.20
CA GLY A 77 -2.47 32.03 -12.29
C GLY A 77 -3.22 30.71 -12.45
N PHE A 78 -2.51 29.60 -12.70
CA PHE A 78 -3.06 28.25 -12.90
C PHE A 78 -3.80 28.07 -14.24
N GLU A 79 -3.45 28.89 -15.24
CA GLU A 79 -3.97 28.78 -16.59
C GLU A 79 -3.00 28.05 -17.53
N GLY A 80 -3.55 27.15 -18.35
CA GLY A 80 -2.81 26.35 -19.33
C GLY A 80 -2.40 24.97 -18.81
N ASP A 81 -1.38 24.39 -19.45
CA ASP A 81 -0.91 23.04 -19.14
C ASP A 81 0.23 23.04 -18.12
N PRO A 82 0.11 22.29 -17.01
CA PRO A 82 1.17 22.17 -16.04
C PRO A 82 2.32 21.30 -16.58
N SER A 83 3.56 21.73 -16.33
CA SER A 83 4.76 20.96 -16.63
C SER A 83 4.97 19.82 -15.61
N PHE A 84 5.86 18.88 -15.93
CA PHE A 84 6.19 17.77 -15.04
C PHE A 84 6.62 18.25 -13.65
N VAL A 85 7.55 19.20 -13.58
CA VAL A 85 8.06 19.78 -12.32
C VAL A 85 6.93 20.38 -11.48
N VAL A 86 6.03 21.12 -12.11
CA VAL A 86 4.91 21.80 -11.44
C VAL A 86 3.92 20.81 -10.82
N ILE A 87 3.80 19.59 -11.35
CA ILE A 87 2.95 18.55 -10.78
C ILE A 87 3.73 17.69 -9.78
N ALA A 88 4.95 17.28 -10.15
CA ALA A 88 5.75 16.30 -9.41
C ALA A 88 6.22 16.83 -8.06
N PHE A 89 6.69 18.09 -7.97
CA PHE A 89 7.17 18.64 -6.70
C PHE A 89 6.05 18.75 -5.64
N PRO A 90 4.87 19.34 -5.93
CA PRO A 90 3.75 19.32 -5.00
C PRO A 90 3.30 17.91 -4.66
N TYR A 91 3.31 16.97 -5.61
CA TYR A 91 2.97 15.58 -5.36
C TYR A 91 3.91 14.94 -4.34
N ILE A 92 5.22 15.10 -4.50
CA ILE A 92 6.22 14.56 -3.56
C ILE A 92 6.06 15.20 -2.18
N ALA A 93 5.92 16.52 -2.11
CA ALA A 93 5.72 17.23 -0.85
C ALA A 93 4.45 16.74 -0.13
N LEU A 94 3.34 16.59 -0.86
CA LEU A 94 2.09 16.08 -0.34
C LEU A 94 2.19 14.61 0.08
N ALA A 95 2.93 13.78 -0.66
CA ALA A 95 3.18 12.38 -0.32
C ALA A 95 3.96 12.25 0.99
N ILE A 96 5.02 13.03 1.16
CA ILE A 96 5.81 13.10 2.40
C ILE A 96 4.93 13.54 3.56
N PHE A 97 4.17 14.63 3.39
CA PHE A 97 3.25 15.12 4.41
C PHE A 97 2.21 14.08 4.79
N THR A 98 1.57 13.44 3.82
CA THR A 98 0.54 12.42 4.07
C THR A 98 1.12 11.23 4.82
N GLY A 99 2.29 10.75 4.43
CA GLY A 99 2.97 9.65 5.11
C GLY A 99 3.34 10.00 6.55
N TRP A 100 3.88 11.20 6.78
CA TRP A 100 4.18 11.69 8.12
C TRP A 100 2.92 11.86 8.98
N PHE A 101 1.89 12.52 8.45
CA PHE A 101 0.65 12.79 9.18
C PHE A 101 -0.08 11.50 9.54
N THR A 102 -0.08 10.53 8.63
CA THR A 102 -0.71 9.23 8.88
C THR A 102 -0.05 8.50 10.05
N ARG A 103 1.29 8.51 10.15
CA ARG A 103 2.01 7.91 11.29
C ARG A 103 1.61 8.56 12.63
N ILE A 104 1.45 9.88 12.63
CA ILE A 104 0.96 10.62 13.82
C ILE A 104 -0.48 10.21 14.14
N TYR A 105 -1.34 10.14 13.12
CA TYR A 105 -2.72 9.71 13.27
C TYR A 105 -2.82 8.29 13.87
N GLY A 106 -2.02 7.35 13.36
CA GLY A 106 -1.92 5.99 13.90
C GLY A 106 -1.45 5.96 15.36
N LEU A 107 -0.48 6.80 15.73
CA LEU A 107 -0.03 6.93 17.13
C LEU A 107 -1.14 7.46 18.05
N ARG A 108 -1.87 8.51 17.64
CA ARG A 108 -3.00 9.04 18.42
C ARG A 108 -4.12 8.03 18.57
N TRP A 109 -4.35 7.23 17.54
CA TRP A 109 -5.31 6.14 17.62
C TRP A 109 -4.85 5.07 18.63
N ARG A 110 -3.58 4.64 18.55
CA ARG A 110 -2.99 3.72 19.53
C ARG A 110 -3.14 4.26 20.95
N GLU A 111 -2.82 5.53 21.17
CA GLU A 111 -2.97 6.22 22.46
C GLU A 111 -4.40 6.12 22.98
N ALA A 112 -5.39 6.46 22.14
CA ALA A 112 -6.81 6.39 22.51
C ALA A 112 -7.28 4.97 22.85
N ILE A 113 -6.79 3.96 22.12
CA ILE A 113 -7.13 2.57 22.39
C ILE A 113 -6.50 2.14 23.72
N THR A 114 -5.19 2.32 23.91
CA THR A 114 -4.47 1.90 25.12
C THR A 114 -5.09 2.53 26.36
N PHE A 115 -5.32 3.84 26.38
CA PHE A 115 -5.92 4.51 27.55
C PHE A 115 -7.40 4.20 27.76
N SER A 116 -8.10 3.64 26.77
CA SER A 116 -9.46 3.12 26.97
C SER A 116 -9.47 1.73 27.64
N TYR A 117 -8.41 0.94 27.44
CA TYR A 117 -8.27 -0.40 28.01
C TYR A 117 -7.64 -0.40 29.41
N ILE A 118 -6.78 0.57 29.74
CA ILE A 118 -6.12 0.64 31.05
C ILE A 118 -7.12 0.58 32.22
N PRO A 119 -8.21 1.39 32.27
CA PRO A 119 -9.16 1.33 33.38
C PRO A 119 -9.93 -0.01 33.44
N GLN A 120 -10.18 -0.62 32.29
CA GLN A 120 -10.86 -1.93 32.23
C GLN A 120 -9.94 -3.03 32.76
N TRP A 121 -8.66 -2.99 32.39
CA TRP A 121 -7.64 -3.91 32.89
C TRP A 121 -7.43 -3.76 34.40
N GLN A 122 -7.42 -2.53 34.92
CA GLN A 122 -7.32 -2.25 36.36
C GLN A 122 -8.53 -2.74 37.17
N ALA A 123 -9.70 -2.90 36.53
CA ALA A 123 -10.94 -3.32 37.19
C ALA A 123 -11.12 -4.86 37.20
N VAL A 124 -10.25 -5.62 36.53
CA VAL A 124 -10.35 -7.08 36.53
C VAL A 124 -9.81 -7.65 37.83
N GLU A 125 -10.63 -8.42 38.55
CA GLU A 125 -10.27 -9.01 39.85
C GLU A 125 -9.35 -10.24 39.75
N HIS A 126 -9.26 -10.87 38.58
CA HIS A 126 -8.41 -12.04 38.32
C HIS A 126 -7.24 -11.68 37.39
N GLU A 127 -6.05 -12.19 37.70
CA GLU A 127 -4.90 -12.04 36.80
C GLU A 127 -5.15 -12.75 35.47
N ILE A 128 -5.18 -11.97 34.40
CA ILE A 128 -5.24 -12.48 33.03
C ILE A 128 -3.80 -12.58 32.52
N GLU A 129 -3.34 -13.81 32.31
CA GLU A 129 -2.01 -14.08 31.77
C GLU A 129 -1.80 -13.34 30.43
N GLY A 130 -0.69 -12.59 30.34
CA GLY A 130 -0.33 -11.86 29.12
C GLY A 130 -1.20 -10.64 28.80
N ALA A 131 -2.05 -10.17 29.70
CA ALA A 131 -2.91 -9.00 29.43
C ALA A 131 -2.13 -7.72 29.12
N SER A 132 -1.03 -7.46 29.83
CA SER A 132 -0.14 -6.32 29.57
C SER A 132 0.49 -6.39 28.17
N GLN A 133 0.96 -7.57 27.78
CA GLN A 133 1.54 -7.82 26.46
C GLN A 133 0.50 -7.62 25.35
N ARG A 134 -0.72 -8.15 25.51
CA ARG A 134 -1.82 -7.95 24.55
C ARG A 134 -2.20 -6.48 24.42
N ILE A 135 -2.33 -5.75 25.52
CA ILE A 135 -2.63 -4.31 25.49
C ILE A 135 -1.54 -3.54 24.74
N GLN A 136 -0.27 -3.93 24.84
CA GLN A 136 0.82 -3.28 24.11
C GLN A 136 0.88 -3.68 22.64
N GLU A 137 0.94 -4.99 22.36
CA GLU A 137 1.17 -5.55 21.02
C GLU A 137 -0.06 -5.46 20.14
N ASP A 138 -1.23 -5.89 20.63
CA ASP A 138 -2.45 -5.96 19.82
C ASP A 138 -2.97 -4.56 19.49
N CYS A 139 -2.90 -3.61 20.45
CA CYS A 139 -3.29 -2.22 20.17
C CYS A 139 -2.40 -1.57 19.10
N ASN A 140 -1.09 -1.85 19.12
CA ASN A 140 -0.16 -1.37 18.12
C ASN A 140 -0.40 -2.03 16.76
N ARG A 141 -0.57 -3.37 16.74
CA ARG A 141 -0.83 -4.15 15.53
C ARG A 141 -2.15 -3.71 14.88
N TRP A 142 -3.20 -3.54 15.68
CA TRP A 142 -4.50 -3.05 15.22
C TRP A 142 -4.41 -1.67 14.58
N ALA A 143 -3.77 -0.70 15.27
CA ALA A 143 -3.61 0.65 14.74
C ALA A 143 -2.90 0.65 13.38
N ARG A 144 -1.81 -0.11 13.25
CA ARG A 144 -1.06 -0.23 11.98
C ARG A 144 -1.83 -0.90 10.86
N ILE A 145 -2.59 -1.96 11.16
CA ILE A 145 -3.39 -2.67 10.16
C ILE A 145 -4.50 -1.74 9.63
N VAL A 146 -5.24 -1.09 10.53
CA VAL A 146 -6.34 -0.20 10.12
C VAL A 146 -5.82 1.02 9.38
N GLU A 147 -4.70 1.59 9.82
CA GLU A 147 -4.00 2.67 9.12
C GLU A 147 -3.60 2.24 7.70
N SER A 148 -2.82 1.17 7.56
CA SER A 148 -2.30 0.75 6.25
C SER A 148 -3.41 0.31 5.29
N LEU A 149 -4.30 -0.59 5.70
CA LEU A 149 -5.37 -1.11 4.84
C LEU A 149 -6.42 -0.04 4.53
N GLY A 150 -6.81 0.77 5.53
CA GLY A 150 -7.80 1.82 5.34
C GLY A 150 -7.35 2.87 4.32
N LEU A 151 -6.11 3.33 4.42
CA LEU A 151 -5.52 4.26 3.45
C LEU A 151 -5.44 3.66 2.05
N GLN A 152 -4.96 2.42 1.94
CA GLN A 152 -4.83 1.76 0.65
C GLN A 152 -6.19 1.57 -0.01
N ALA A 153 -7.21 1.16 0.76
CA ALA A 153 -8.58 1.02 0.27
C ALA A 153 -9.15 2.37 -0.22
N ILE A 154 -9.04 3.43 0.57
CA ILE A 154 -9.51 4.77 0.19
C ILE A 154 -8.80 5.26 -1.07
N ARG A 155 -7.48 5.14 -1.12
CA ARG A 155 -6.68 5.52 -2.29
C ARG A 155 -7.10 4.73 -3.53
N ALA A 156 -7.23 3.40 -3.42
CA ALA A 156 -7.61 2.55 -4.53
C ALA A 156 -9.01 2.90 -5.08
N MET A 157 -9.97 3.17 -4.20
CA MET A 157 -11.31 3.63 -4.60
C MET A 157 -11.25 4.99 -5.32
N MET A 158 -10.50 5.95 -4.78
CA MET A 158 -10.34 7.27 -5.43
C MET A 158 -9.68 7.15 -6.80
N THR A 159 -8.63 6.33 -6.92
CA THR A 159 -7.98 6.04 -8.19
C THR A 159 -8.96 5.41 -9.16
N LEU A 160 -9.74 4.42 -8.74
CA LEU A 160 -10.76 3.79 -9.59
C LEU A 160 -11.78 4.83 -10.10
N ILE A 161 -12.33 5.65 -9.21
CA ILE A 161 -13.30 6.71 -9.57
C ILE A 161 -12.67 7.72 -10.55
N ALA A 162 -11.41 8.09 -10.36
CA ALA A 162 -10.73 9.07 -11.20
C ALA A 162 -10.37 8.51 -12.59
N PHE A 163 -9.99 7.24 -12.67
CA PHE A 163 -9.54 6.61 -13.92
C PHE A 163 -10.66 5.99 -14.75
N ILE A 164 -11.81 5.64 -14.16
CA ILE A 164 -12.97 5.12 -14.93
C ILE A 164 -13.38 6.09 -16.06
N PRO A 165 -13.62 7.39 -15.83
CA PRO A 165 -14.01 8.32 -16.89
C PRO A 165 -12.93 8.46 -17.98
N ILE A 166 -11.66 8.46 -17.58
CA ILE A 166 -10.51 8.57 -18.50
C ILE A 166 -10.46 7.34 -19.40
N LEU A 167 -10.53 6.14 -18.83
CA LEU A 167 -10.58 4.88 -19.57
C LEU A 167 -11.81 4.80 -20.46
N TRP A 168 -12.95 5.33 -20.01
CA TRP A 168 -14.15 5.38 -20.81
C TRP A 168 -13.95 6.23 -22.07
N GLY A 169 -13.42 7.45 -21.94
CA GLY A 169 -13.11 8.31 -23.09
C GLY A 169 -12.02 7.77 -24.01
N LEU A 170 -11.07 7.00 -23.48
CA LEU A 170 -10.07 6.29 -24.29
C LEU A 170 -10.66 5.08 -25.02
N SER A 171 -11.71 4.44 -24.47
CA SER A 171 -12.35 3.27 -25.09
C SER A 171 -12.95 3.61 -26.44
N ASP A 172 -13.44 4.84 -26.64
CA ASP A 172 -14.02 5.29 -27.91
C ASP A 172 -13.00 5.34 -29.06
N LYS A 173 -11.70 5.37 -28.75
CA LYS A 173 -10.61 5.38 -29.75
C LYS A 173 -10.11 3.97 -30.11
N VAL A 174 -10.66 2.92 -29.49
CA VAL A 174 -10.21 1.54 -29.70
C VAL A 174 -10.89 0.94 -30.92
N ASP A 175 -10.10 0.71 -31.98
CA ASP A 175 -10.58 0.08 -33.23
C ASP A 175 -10.22 -1.42 -33.27
N LEU A 176 -10.69 -2.17 -32.26
CA LEU A 176 -10.55 -3.63 -32.23
C LEU A 176 -11.93 -4.28 -32.45
N PRO A 177 -12.10 -5.21 -33.40
CA PRO A 177 -13.41 -5.76 -33.76
C PRO A 177 -14.23 -6.32 -32.58
N ILE A 178 -13.56 -6.90 -31.58
CA ILE A 178 -14.21 -7.51 -30.40
C ILE A 178 -14.57 -6.46 -29.33
N LEU A 179 -13.86 -5.32 -29.30
CA LEU A 179 -13.97 -4.31 -28.25
C LEU A 179 -14.63 -3.01 -28.71
N ARG A 180 -14.71 -2.76 -30.01
CA ARG A 180 -15.23 -1.52 -30.62
C ARG A 180 -16.71 -1.30 -30.32
N ASP A 181 -17.51 -2.35 -30.37
CA ASP A 181 -18.97 -2.24 -30.20
C ASP A 181 -19.41 -2.15 -28.72
N ILE A 182 -18.46 -2.34 -27.78
CA ILE A 182 -18.72 -2.32 -26.35
C ILE A 182 -18.34 -0.94 -25.79
N LYS A 183 -19.33 -0.18 -25.35
CA LYS A 183 -19.10 1.10 -24.64
C LYS A 183 -18.27 0.86 -23.38
N GLY A 184 -17.18 1.62 -23.24
CA GLY A 184 -16.26 1.47 -22.10
C GLY A 184 -15.48 0.16 -22.11
N SER A 185 -15.21 -0.42 -23.29
CA SER A 185 -14.53 -1.71 -23.44
C SER A 185 -13.21 -1.84 -22.66
N LEU A 186 -12.41 -0.77 -22.56
CA LEU A 186 -11.17 -0.79 -21.77
C LEU A 186 -11.43 -0.93 -20.26
N VAL A 187 -12.55 -0.40 -19.76
CA VAL A 187 -12.93 -0.53 -18.34
C VAL A 187 -13.24 -1.99 -18.03
N TRP A 188 -14.07 -2.62 -18.86
CA TRP A 188 -14.44 -4.03 -18.70
C TRP A 188 -13.23 -4.95 -18.87
N PHE A 189 -12.40 -4.70 -19.87
CA PHE A 189 -11.18 -5.46 -20.11
C PHE A 189 -10.23 -5.36 -18.90
N SER A 190 -9.97 -4.15 -18.41
CA SER A 190 -9.12 -3.93 -17.23
C SER A 190 -9.70 -4.58 -15.97
N LEU A 191 -11.02 -4.57 -15.82
CA LEU A 191 -11.71 -5.23 -14.70
C LEU A 191 -11.57 -6.75 -14.76
N VAL A 192 -11.73 -7.36 -15.94
CA VAL A 192 -11.52 -8.81 -16.11
C VAL A 192 -10.07 -9.19 -15.85
N VAL A 193 -9.10 -8.44 -16.38
CA VAL A 193 -7.67 -8.70 -16.17
C VAL A 193 -7.29 -8.55 -14.70
N SER A 194 -7.78 -7.50 -14.02
CA SER A 194 -7.50 -7.28 -12.58
C SER A 194 -8.13 -8.35 -11.69
N LEU A 195 -9.39 -8.71 -11.90
CA LEU A 195 -10.05 -9.80 -11.16
C LEU A 195 -9.38 -11.14 -11.45
N GLY A 196 -9.03 -11.40 -12.71
CA GLY A 196 -8.27 -12.58 -13.11
C GLY A 196 -6.92 -12.66 -12.39
N GLY A 197 -6.19 -11.54 -12.33
CA GLY A 197 -4.93 -11.43 -11.58
C GLY A 197 -5.10 -11.72 -10.09
N ILE A 198 -6.17 -11.21 -9.46
CA ILE A 198 -6.50 -11.50 -8.05
C ILE A 198 -6.78 -12.98 -7.85
N ILE A 199 -7.60 -13.59 -8.72
CA ILE A 199 -7.96 -15.02 -8.63
C ILE A 199 -6.72 -15.89 -8.81
N ILE A 200 -5.88 -15.59 -9.81
CA ILE A 200 -4.63 -16.32 -10.06
C ILE A 200 -3.70 -16.16 -8.85
N SER A 201 -3.46 -14.93 -8.39
CA SER A 201 -2.59 -14.68 -7.22
C SER A 201 -3.10 -15.40 -5.97
N TRP A 202 -4.42 -15.40 -5.74
CA TRP A 202 -5.03 -16.11 -4.63
C TRP A 202 -4.88 -17.63 -4.75
N PHE A 203 -5.14 -18.19 -5.94
CA PHE A 203 -5.03 -19.62 -6.20
C PHE A 203 -3.59 -20.13 -6.04
N VAL A 204 -2.62 -19.37 -6.55
CA VAL A 204 -1.19 -19.65 -6.44
C VAL A 204 -0.71 -19.52 -5.00
N GLY A 205 -1.20 -18.50 -4.27
CA GLY A 205 -0.80 -18.18 -2.90
C GLY A 205 -1.51 -18.97 -1.80
N ILE A 206 -2.61 -19.68 -2.06
CA ILE A 206 -3.43 -20.34 -1.03
C ILE A 206 -2.64 -21.35 -0.17
N LYS A 207 -1.57 -21.93 -0.72
CA LYS A 207 -0.73 -22.91 -0.01
C LYS A 207 0.35 -22.27 0.87
N LEU A 208 0.73 -21.01 0.63
CA LEU A 208 1.82 -20.34 1.34
C LEU A 208 1.57 -20.23 2.85
N PRO A 209 0.38 -19.80 3.35
CA PRO A 209 0.16 -19.71 4.80
C PRO A 209 0.30 -21.04 5.52
N GLY A 210 -0.14 -22.14 4.89
CA GLY A 210 -0.02 -23.48 5.46
C GLY A 210 1.43 -23.98 5.51
N LEU A 211 2.28 -23.56 4.56
CA LEU A 211 3.71 -23.86 4.55
C LEU A 211 4.47 -23.01 5.57
N GLU A 212 4.14 -21.72 5.64
CA GLU A 212 4.71 -20.78 6.60
C GLU A 212 4.43 -21.22 8.04
N TYR A 213 3.21 -21.66 8.33
CA TYR A 213 2.86 -22.23 9.62
C TYR A 213 3.70 -23.47 9.96
N LYS A 214 3.95 -24.36 8.97
CA LYS A 214 4.81 -25.53 9.17
C LYS A 214 6.26 -25.13 9.44
N ASN A 215 6.79 -24.13 8.73
CA ASN A 215 8.12 -23.59 9.00
C ASN A 215 8.22 -23.02 10.41
N GLN A 216 7.28 -22.15 10.80
CA GLN A 216 7.22 -21.57 12.14
C GLN A 216 7.14 -22.64 13.23
N ARG A 217 6.38 -23.72 13.01
CA ARG A 217 6.28 -24.83 13.97
C ARG A 217 7.61 -25.58 14.14
N VAL A 218 8.33 -25.86 13.05
CA VAL A 218 9.61 -26.58 13.13
C VAL A 218 10.72 -25.67 13.67
N GLU A 219 10.74 -24.39 13.31
CA GLU A 219 11.64 -23.42 13.93
C GLU A 219 11.37 -23.26 15.43
N ALA A 220 10.10 -23.21 15.84
CA ALA A 220 9.74 -23.13 17.25
C ALA A 220 10.20 -24.37 18.03
N ALA A 221 10.10 -25.57 17.44
CA ALA A 221 10.59 -26.80 18.05
C ALA A 221 12.13 -26.77 18.21
N PHE A 222 12.85 -26.37 17.16
CA PHE A 222 14.30 -26.21 17.21
C PHE A 222 14.74 -25.17 18.25
N ARG A 223 14.07 -24.01 18.30
CA ARG A 223 14.33 -22.97 19.29
C ARG A 223 14.06 -23.45 20.72
N LYS A 224 12.99 -24.23 20.92
CA LYS A 224 12.65 -24.80 22.23
C LYS A 224 13.76 -25.71 22.74
N ASP A 225 14.26 -26.62 21.92
CA ASP A 225 15.28 -27.58 22.34
C ASP A 225 16.64 -26.90 22.58
N LEU A 226 16.97 -25.85 21.82
CA LEU A 226 18.13 -25.02 22.12
C LEU A 226 18.03 -24.33 23.49
N VAL A 227 16.87 -23.77 23.83
CA VAL A 227 16.62 -23.12 25.13
C VAL A 227 16.70 -24.15 26.26
N LEU A 228 16.09 -25.33 26.10
CA LEU A 228 16.21 -26.41 27.07
C LEU A 228 17.66 -26.90 27.22
N GLY A 229 18.43 -26.88 26.14
CA GLY A 229 19.87 -27.16 26.14
C GLY A 229 20.73 -26.11 26.85
N GLU A 230 20.23 -24.88 27.07
CA GLU A 230 20.93 -23.91 27.92
C GLU A 230 20.94 -24.37 29.39
N ASP A 231 19.82 -24.93 29.85
CA ASP A 231 19.64 -25.42 31.22
C ASP A 231 20.17 -26.86 31.42
N ASP A 232 20.00 -27.76 30.44
CA ASP A 232 20.46 -29.16 30.51
C ASP A 232 21.06 -29.65 29.17
N LYS A 233 22.38 -29.48 29.06
CA LYS A 233 23.18 -29.86 27.88
C LYS A 233 23.29 -31.37 27.67
N VAL A 234 23.11 -32.18 28.71
CA VAL A 234 23.30 -33.64 28.63
C VAL A 234 22.10 -34.30 27.95
N ASN A 235 20.89 -33.84 28.28
CA ASN A 235 19.66 -34.39 27.73
C ASN A 235 19.16 -33.66 26.47
N TYR A 236 19.38 -32.35 26.35
CA TYR A 236 18.82 -31.53 25.25
C TYR A 236 19.88 -30.92 24.32
N GLY A 237 21.17 -31.00 24.66
CA GLY A 237 22.28 -30.51 23.83
C GLY A 237 22.84 -31.54 22.84
N GLN A 238 22.16 -32.67 22.64
CA GLN A 238 22.65 -33.74 21.78
C GLN A 238 22.71 -33.27 20.32
N THR A 239 23.88 -33.44 19.69
CA THR A 239 24.09 -32.96 18.32
C THR A 239 23.19 -33.67 17.30
N GLU A 240 22.85 -34.94 17.55
CA GLU A 240 21.99 -35.74 16.67
C GLU A 240 20.56 -35.19 16.59
N THR A 241 19.93 -34.88 17.72
CA THR A 241 18.56 -34.32 17.76
C THR A 241 18.49 -32.92 17.17
N LEU A 242 19.48 -32.07 17.45
CA LEU A 242 19.56 -30.72 16.85
C LEU A 242 19.76 -30.79 15.33
N LEU A 243 20.57 -31.73 14.83
CA LEU A 243 20.73 -31.96 13.40
C LEU A 243 19.43 -32.46 12.77
N GLU A 244 18.72 -33.40 13.38
CA GLU A 244 17.44 -33.91 12.88
C GLU A 244 16.41 -32.78 12.72
N LEU A 245 16.25 -31.96 13.76
CA LEU A 245 15.36 -30.79 13.74
C LEU A 245 15.74 -29.80 12.66
N PHE A 246 17.02 -29.47 12.52
CA PHE A 246 17.50 -28.55 11.47
C PHE A 246 17.32 -29.13 10.06
N THR A 247 17.44 -30.45 9.89
CA THR A 247 17.16 -31.12 8.62
C THR A 247 15.68 -30.99 8.24
N GLY A 248 14.79 -31.09 9.24
CA GLY A 248 13.36 -30.80 9.12
C GLY A 248 13.08 -29.35 8.70
N ILE A 249 13.81 -28.37 9.27
CA ILE A 249 13.75 -26.96 8.86
C ILE A 249 14.13 -26.84 7.38
N ARG A 250 15.28 -27.39 6.99
CA ARG A 250 15.80 -27.31 5.62
C ARG A 250 14.79 -27.83 4.59
N PHE A 251 14.14 -28.96 4.88
CA PHE A 251 13.16 -29.56 3.97
C PHE A 251 11.91 -28.69 3.80
N ASN A 252 11.36 -28.14 4.89
CA ASN A 252 10.18 -27.31 4.81
C ASN A 252 10.46 -25.94 4.16
N TYR A 253 11.64 -25.34 4.39
CA TYR A 253 12.06 -24.14 3.69
C TYR A 253 12.27 -24.38 2.19
N HIS A 254 12.85 -25.51 1.79
CA HIS A 254 12.99 -25.84 0.37
C HIS A 254 11.62 -25.94 -0.31
N ARG A 255 10.64 -26.56 0.37
CA ARG A 255 9.25 -26.61 -0.10
C ARG A 255 8.64 -25.20 -0.20
N LEU A 256 8.83 -24.35 0.81
CA LEU A 256 8.37 -22.95 0.77
C LEU A 256 8.97 -22.20 -0.43
N TYR A 257 10.28 -22.27 -0.63
CA TYR A 257 10.97 -21.58 -1.72
C TYR A 257 10.52 -22.04 -3.10
N LEU A 258 10.28 -23.33 -3.29
CA LEU A 258 9.68 -23.85 -4.53
C LEU A 258 8.30 -23.26 -4.78
N HIS A 259 7.50 -23.09 -3.72
CA HIS A 259 6.18 -22.47 -3.81
C HIS A 259 6.20 -20.95 -4.01
N CYS A 260 7.28 -20.28 -3.60
CA CYS A 260 7.53 -18.87 -3.95
C CYS A 260 8.03 -18.69 -5.38
N GLY A 261 8.71 -19.69 -5.97
CA GLY A 261 9.35 -19.55 -7.29
C GLY A 261 8.39 -19.46 -8.48
N TYR A 262 7.13 -19.88 -8.32
CA TYR A 262 6.08 -19.73 -9.33
C TYR A 262 5.05 -18.64 -8.98
N PHE A 263 5.25 -17.95 -7.85
CA PHE A 263 4.48 -16.77 -7.43
C PHE A 263 5.13 -15.51 -7.97
#